data_AF-A0A2Z6UND4-F1
#
_entry.id   AF-A0A2Z6UND4-F1
#
_cell.length_a   1.000
_cell.length_b   1.000
_cell.length_c   1.000
_cell.angle_alpha   90.00
_cell.angle_beta   90.00
_cell.angle_gamma   90.00
#
_symmetry.space_group_name_H-M   'P 1'
#
loop_
_entity.id
_entity.type
_entity.pdbx_description
1 polymer ?
#
loop_
_entity_poly.entity_id
_entity_poly.type
_entity_poly.pdbx_seq_one_letter_code
_entity_poly.pdbx_strand_id
1 'polypeptide(L)'
;MTRDRLKAKLKVARPEHNKQDKKREEFKETLKENLELLSNYLKEQKNETRKIRYFAQDESRFGINTIIGRLITGCGVKPIGKWQWLFKAFWLYGAGSLLTGESFFYQFSHVNKDCYQKYLEEFSKAYPDRVNILP
;
A
#
# COMPACT_ATOMS: atom_id res chain seq x y z
N MET A 1 19.53 -11.72 43.72
CA MET A 1 18.77 -11.60 45.00
C MET A 1 17.44 -10.85 44.89
N THR A 2 17.17 -10.06 43.84
CA THR A 2 15.94 -9.23 43.71
C THR A 2 14.76 -9.91 43.00
N ARG A 3 14.99 -10.96 42.20
CA ARG A 3 13.96 -11.63 41.38
C ARG A 3 12.92 -12.41 42.21
N ASP A 4 13.38 -13.18 43.20
CA ASP A 4 12.50 -14.00 44.04
C ASP A 4 11.79 -13.18 45.14
N ARG A 5 12.41 -12.06 45.56
CA ARG A 5 11.86 -11.14 46.57
C ARG A 5 10.70 -10.31 46.02
N LEU A 6 10.71 -10.00 44.73
CA LEU A 6 9.67 -9.21 44.05
C LEU A 6 8.65 -10.06 43.27
N LYS A 7 8.83 -11.39 43.20
CA LYS A 7 8.04 -12.32 42.36
C LYS A 7 7.82 -11.82 40.91
N ALA A 8 8.75 -11.03 40.38
CA ALA A 8 8.64 -10.41 39.07
C ALA A 8 9.68 -10.98 38.11
N LYS A 9 9.26 -11.31 36.88
CA LYS A 9 10.16 -11.64 35.77
C LYS A 9 10.42 -10.37 34.96
N LEU A 10 11.63 -10.20 34.47
CA LEU A 10 11.93 -9.20 33.44
C LEU A 10 11.02 -9.49 32.23
N LYS A 11 10.16 -8.53 31.87
CA LYS A 11 9.24 -8.65 30.73
C LYS A 11 9.67 -7.69 29.66
N VAL A 12 9.75 -8.18 28.43
CA VAL A 12 9.85 -7.32 27.24
C VAL A 12 8.44 -6.80 26.94
N ALA A 13 8.29 -5.49 26.78
CA ALA A 13 7.00 -4.90 26.43
C ALA A 13 6.52 -5.47 25.10
N ARG A 14 5.25 -5.92 25.05
CA ARG A 14 4.62 -6.29 23.78
C ARG A 14 4.37 -5.01 22.99
N PRO A 15 4.78 -4.91 21.73
CA PRO A 15 4.39 -3.78 20.89
C PRO A 15 2.86 -3.74 20.83
N GLU A 16 2.28 -2.66 21.34
CA GLU A 16 0.86 -2.37 21.19
C GLU A 16 0.71 -1.48 19.96
N HIS A 17 -0.17 -1.86 19.04
CA HIS A 17 -0.49 -1.00 17.91
C HIS A 17 -1.14 0.28 18.44
N ASN A 18 -0.73 1.45 17.96
CA ASN A 18 -1.39 2.70 18.33
C ASN A 18 -2.91 2.54 18.12
N LYS A 19 -3.70 2.82 19.17
CA LYS A 19 -5.15 2.89 19.02
C LYS A 19 -5.48 3.86 17.89
N GLN A 20 -6.46 3.52 17.06
CA GLN A 20 -6.84 4.32 15.89
C GLN A 20 -7.04 5.79 16.29
N ASP A 21 -6.32 6.67 15.60
CA ASP A 21 -6.29 8.11 15.86
C ASP A 21 -7.62 8.75 15.45
N LYS A 22 -8.15 9.69 16.26
CA LYS A 22 -9.42 10.38 15.98
C LYS A 22 -9.40 11.13 14.64
N LYS A 23 -8.20 11.51 14.17
CA LYS A 23 -7.93 12.19 12.90
C LYS A 23 -8.46 11.45 11.67
N ARG A 24 -8.64 10.12 11.74
CA ARG A 24 -9.15 9.34 10.62
C ARG A 24 -10.62 9.63 10.32
N GLU A 25 -11.43 9.86 11.35
CA GLU A 25 -12.85 10.18 11.16
C GLU A 25 -13.01 11.61 10.65
N GLU A 26 -12.27 12.57 11.19
CA GLU A 26 -12.20 13.95 10.68
C GLU A 26 -11.82 13.97 9.19
N PHE A 27 -10.80 13.21 8.79
CA PHE A 27 -10.39 13.12 7.39
C PHE A 27 -11.51 12.64 6.46
N LYS A 28 -12.33 11.68 6.89
CA LYS A 28 -13.44 11.17 6.05
C LYS A 28 -14.50 12.24 5.82
N GLU A 29 -14.85 12.98 6.85
CA GLU A 29 -15.82 14.08 6.76
C GLU A 29 -15.30 15.18 5.84
N THR A 30 -14.06 15.63 6.08
CA THR A 30 -13.41 16.65 5.24
C THR A 30 -13.21 16.19 3.79
N LEU A 31 -12.90 14.90 3.56
CA LEU A 31 -12.73 14.38 2.20
C LEU A 31 -14.02 14.50 1.39
N LYS A 32 -15.17 14.20 1.99
CA LYS A 32 -16.46 14.31 1.30
C LYS A 32 -16.74 15.77 0.89
N GLU A 33 -16.58 16.70 1.82
CA GLU A 33 -16.79 18.14 1.58
C GLU A 33 -15.85 18.65 0.47
N ASN A 34 -14.57 18.25 0.51
CA ASN A 34 -13.59 18.63 -0.50
C ASN A 34 -13.93 18.08 -1.90
N LEU A 35 -14.44 16.84 -1.98
CA LEU A 35 -14.86 16.25 -3.26
C LEU A 35 -16.09 16.95 -3.84
N GLU A 36 -17.03 17.38 -3.00
CA GLU A 36 -18.20 18.16 -3.42
C GLU A 36 -17.80 19.56 -3.92
N LEU A 37 -16.92 20.24 -3.18
CA LEU A 37 -16.37 21.54 -3.59
C LEU A 37 -15.62 21.44 -4.93
N LEU A 38 -14.78 20.42 -5.09
CA LEU A 38 -14.05 20.19 -6.33
C LEU A 38 -15.00 19.86 -7.49
N SER A 39 -16.07 19.10 -7.25
CA SER A 39 -17.12 18.85 -8.25
C SER A 39 -17.75 20.16 -8.74
N ASN A 40 -18.08 21.08 -7.84
CA ASN A 40 -18.69 22.35 -8.23
C ASN A 40 -17.69 23.23 -9.00
N TYR A 41 -16.44 23.32 -8.52
CA TYR A 41 -15.38 24.05 -9.20
C TYR A 41 -15.14 23.55 -10.63
N LEU A 42 -15.07 22.22 -10.83
CA LEU A 42 -14.86 21.64 -12.16
C LEU A 42 -16.02 21.93 -13.12
N LYS A 43 -17.27 21.90 -12.63
CA LYS A 43 -18.44 22.25 -13.43
C LYS A 43 -18.43 23.72 -13.83
N GLU A 44 -18.19 24.63 -12.88
CA GLU A 44 -18.30 26.07 -13.09
C GLU A 44 -17.13 26.65 -13.90
N GLN A 45 -15.89 26.23 -13.60
CA GLN A 45 -14.69 26.85 -14.17
C GLN A 45 -14.16 26.11 -15.40
N LYS A 46 -14.37 24.79 -15.48
CA LYS A 46 -13.81 23.94 -16.55
C LYS A 46 -14.88 23.37 -17.47
N ASN A 47 -16.16 23.67 -17.26
CA ASN A 47 -17.30 23.04 -17.95
C ASN A 47 -17.20 21.51 -17.96
N GLU A 48 -16.62 20.94 -16.91
CA GLU A 48 -16.37 19.51 -16.79
C GLU A 48 -17.54 18.85 -16.05
N THR A 49 -18.31 18.05 -16.78
CA THR A 49 -19.53 17.40 -16.24
C THR A 49 -19.32 15.92 -15.95
N ARG A 50 -18.15 15.36 -16.25
CA ARG A 50 -17.83 13.95 -15.97
C ARG A 50 -17.88 13.66 -14.47
N LYS A 51 -18.22 12.42 -14.14
CA LYS A 51 -18.28 11.96 -12.74
C LYS A 51 -16.88 11.94 -12.14
N ILE A 52 -16.77 12.34 -10.88
CA ILE A 52 -15.52 12.25 -10.12
C ILE A 52 -15.43 10.86 -9.47
N ARG A 53 -14.23 10.27 -9.53
CA ARG A 53 -13.89 9.05 -8.80
C ARG A 53 -12.63 9.25 -7.99
N TYR A 54 -12.68 8.83 -6.74
CA TYR A 54 -11.51 8.78 -5.86
C TYR A 54 -10.93 7.36 -5.86
N PHE A 55 -9.60 7.28 -6.01
CA PHE A 55 -8.83 6.06 -5.93
C PHE A 55 -7.80 6.20 -4.82
N ALA A 56 -7.64 5.18 -3.99
CA ALA A 56 -6.47 5.09 -3.11
C ALA A 56 -5.34 4.44 -3.90
N GLN A 57 -4.15 5.02 -3.81
CA GLN A 57 -2.96 4.51 -4.50
C GLN A 57 -1.85 4.17 -3.51
N ASP A 58 -1.04 3.17 -3.88
CA ASP A 58 0.22 2.87 -3.21
C ASP A 58 1.22 2.21 -4.20
N GLU A 59 2.50 2.21 -3.83
CA GLU A 59 3.57 1.51 -4.52
C GLU A 59 4.13 0.37 -3.68
N SER A 60 4.31 -0.80 -4.29
CA SER A 60 4.88 -1.97 -3.62
C SER A 60 6.01 -2.60 -4.41
N ARG A 61 7.10 -2.92 -3.72
CA ARG A 61 8.25 -3.64 -4.29
C ARG A 61 8.10 -5.14 -4.09
N PHE A 62 8.13 -5.89 -5.18
CA PHE A 62 8.07 -7.35 -5.19
C PHE A 62 9.44 -7.91 -5.59
N GLY A 63 10.08 -8.59 -4.65
CA GLY A 63 11.39 -9.22 -4.84
C GLY A 63 11.32 -10.73 -4.73
N ILE A 64 12.19 -11.42 -5.46
CA ILE A 64 12.38 -12.86 -5.29
C ILE A 64 13.12 -13.09 -3.97
N ASN A 65 12.41 -13.64 -2.99
CA ASN A 65 12.99 -14.07 -1.72
C ASN A 65 12.83 -15.58 -1.55
N THR A 66 13.94 -16.28 -1.32
CA THR A 66 13.91 -17.72 -1.04
C THR A 66 13.47 -17.92 0.41
N ILE A 67 12.25 -18.42 0.61
CA ILE A 67 11.79 -18.83 1.94
C ILE A 67 12.29 -20.24 2.20
N ILE A 68 13.25 -20.40 3.12
CA ILE A 68 13.71 -21.74 3.54
C ILE A 68 12.66 -22.36 4.46
N GLY A 69 12.05 -23.46 4.00
CA GLY A 69 11.15 -24.28 4.80
C GLY A 69 11.86 -25.26 5.74
N ARG A 70 11.08 -26.09 6.43
CA ARG A 70 11.62 -27.20 7.24
C ARG A 70 12.11 -28.33 6.33
N LEU A 71 13.27 -28.88 6.64
CA LEU A 71 13.87 -30.01 5.93
C LEU A 71 13.94 -31.22 6.87
N ILE A 72 13.62 -32.41 6.35
CA ILE A 72 13.79 -33.67 7.07
C ILE A 72 15.21 -34.19 6.77
N THR A 73 15.97 -34.49 7.81
CA THR A 73 17.31 -35.09 7.71
C THR A 73 17.44 -36.30 8.62
N GLY A 74 18.43 -37.15 8.34
CA GLY A 74 18.82 -38.23 9.25
C GLY A 74 19.33 -37.71 10.60
N CYS A 75 19.30 -38.56 11.63
CA CYS A 75 19.82 -38.21 12.96
C CYS A 75 21.30 -37.78 12.87
N GLY A 76 21.63 -36.64 13.46
CA GLY A 76 22.98 -36.07 13.41
C GLY A 76 23.36 -35.38 12.10
N VAL A 77 22.49 -35.40 11.07
CA VAL A 77 22.77 -34.75 9.77
C VAL A 77 22.17 -33.34 9.75
N LYS A 78 23.01 -32.33 9.53
CA LYS A 78 22.58 -30.94 9.44
C LYS A 78 21.81 -30.69 8.13
N PRO A 79 20.61 -30.09 8.17
CA PRO A 79 19.90 -29.67 6.97
C PRO A 79 20.65 -28.54 6.26
N ILE A 80 20.88 -28.69 4.96
CA ILE A 80 21.51 -27.69 4.10
C ILE A 80 20.49 -27.25 3.05
N GLY A 81 19.96 -26.03 3.19
CA GLY A 81 19.12 -25.39 2.19
C GLY A 81 19.96 -24.48 1.30
N LYS A 82 19.80 -24.57 -0.02
CA LYS A 82 20.39 -23.59 -0.94
C LYS A 82 19.67 -22.26 -0.77
N TRP A 83 20.38 -21.25 -0.29
CA TRP A 83 19.89 -19.88 -0.21
C TRP A 83 20.25 -19.15 -1.50
N GLN A 84 19.25 -18.68 -2.24
CA GLN A 84 19.46 -17.82 -3.40
C GLN A 84 18.95 -16.41 -3.09
N TRP A 85 19.86 -15.44 -3.12
CA TRP A 85 19.53 -14.02 -3.02
C TRP A 85 19.84 -13.35 -4.35
N LEU A 86 18.86 -13.34 -5.24
CA LEU A 86 19.05 -12.88 -6.63
C LEU A 86 18.86 -11.37 -6.78
N PHE A 87 18.43 -10.64 -5.74
CA PHE A 87 18.13 -9.20 -5.75
C PHE A 87 17.24 -8.72 -6.90
N LYS A 88 16.58 -9.64 -7.61
CA LYS A 88 15.64 -9.33 -8.67
C LYS A 88 14.34 -8.89 -8.02
N ALA A 89 13.98 -7.64 -8.27
CA ALA A 89 12.74 -7.06 -7.83
C ALA A 89 12.14 -6.18 -8.92
N PHE A 90 10.82 -6.05 -8.88
CA PHE A 90 10.06 -5.07 -9.66
C PHE A 90 9.19 -4.25 -8.72
N TRP A 91 8.71 -3.13 -9.22
CA TRP A 91 7.77 -2.25 -8.54
C TRP A 91 6.41 -2.35 -9.19
N LEU A 92 5.38 -2.39 -8.37
CA LEU A 92 3.99 -2.39 -8.79
C LEU A 92 3.32 -1.14 -8.23
N TYR A 93 2.84 -0.30 -9.14
CA TYR A 93 1.97 0.83 -8.81
C TYR A 93 0.54 0.33 -8.87
N GLY A 94 -0.24 0.61 -7.84
CA GLY A 94 -1.63 0.14 -7.75
C GLY A 94 -2.57 1.25 -7.30
N ALA A 95 -3.68 1.41 -8.01
CA ALA A 95 -4.81 2.23 -7.57
C ALA A 95 -6.06 1.37 -7.41
N GLY A 96 -6.76 1.52 -6.29
CA GLY A 96 -7.99 0.81 -5.98
C GLY A 96 -9.11 1.76 -5.56
N SER A 97 -10.30 1.58 -6.15
CA SER A 97 -11.51 2.28 -5.70
C SER A 97 -12.28 1.41 -4.72
N LEU A 98 -12.46 1.91 -3.50
CA LEU A 98 -13.24 1.23 -2.46
C LEU A 98 -14.73 1.15 -2.79
N LEU A 99 -15.24 2.05 -3.66
CA LEU A 99 -16.66 2.14 -3.96
C LEU A 99 -17.09 1.16 -5.06
N THR A 100 -16.25 0.94 -6.07
CA THR A 100 -16.57 0.09 -7.23
C THR A 100 -15.84 -1.24 -7.22
N GLY A 101 -14.77 -1.36 -6.42
CA GLY A 101 -13.85 -2.51 -6.49
C GLY A 101 -12.95 -2.47 -7.73
N GLU A 102 -12.99 -1.40 -8.53
CA GLU A 102 -12.08 -1.22 -9.66
C GLU A 102 -10.65 -1.12 -9.14
N SER A 103 -9.73 -1.78 -9.84
CA SER A 103 -8.31 -1.73 -9.54
C SER A 103 -7.51 -1.60 -10.83
N PHE A 104 -6.42 -0.85 -10.75
CA PHE A 104 -5.48 -0.67 -11.85
C PHE A 104 -4.07 -0.91 -11.32
N PHE A 105 -3.30 -1.71 -12.04
CA PHE A 105 -1.95 -2.07 -11.67
C PHE A 105 -1.01 -1.88 -12.84
N TYR A 106 0.19 -1.36 -12.57
CA TYR A 106 1.22 -1.21 -13.58
C TYR A 106 2.60 -1.52 -13.01
N GLN A 107 3.37 -2.30 -13.76
CA GLN A 107 4.66 -2.81 -13.35
C GLN A 107 5.82 -1.97 -13.93
N PHE A 108 6.81 -1.68 -13.11
CA PHE A 108 8.07 -1.04 -13.52
C PHE A 108 9.29 -1.73 -12.90
N SER A 109 10.46 -1.47 -13.47
CA SER A 109 11.72 -1.96 -12.93
C SER A 109 12.22 -1.14 -11.73
N HIS A 110 11.79 0.12 -11.60
CA HIS A 110 12.22 1.05 -10.55
C HIS A 110 11.12 2.09 -10.27
N VAL A 111 11.29 2.85 -9.18
CA VAL A 111 10.43 3.99 -8.82
C VAL A 111 11.15 5.28 -9.14
N ASN A 112 10.58 6.06 -10.05
CA ASN A 112 11.00 7.44 -10.33
C ASN A 112 9.81 8.25 -10.89
N LYS A 113 10.05 9.53 -11.13
CA LYS A 113 9.04 10.46 -11.66
C LYS A 113 8.56 10.05 -13.05
N ASP A 114 9.45 9.55 -13.91
CA ASP A 114 9.10 9.15 -15.28
C ASP A 114 8.20 7.92 -15.32
N CYS A 115 8.45 6.93 -14.46
CA CYS A 115 7.58 5.76 -14.29
C CYS A 115 6.21 6.19 -13.76
N TYR A 116 6.19 7.08 -12.76
CA TYR A 116 4.94 7.61 -12.23
C TYR A 116 4.13 8.37 -13.29
N GLN A 117 4.78 9.20 -14.11
CA GLN A 117 4.11 9.91 -15.21
C GLN A 117 3.51 8.94 -16.23
N LYS A 118 4.26 7.91 -16.64
CA LYS A 118 3.75 6.84 -17.53
C LYS A 118 2.57 6.10 -16.91
N TYR A 119 2.64 5.84 -15.60
CA TYR A 119 1.53 5.23 -14.86
C TYR A 119 0.27 6.09 -14.93
N LEU A 120 0.38 7.41 -14.70
CA LEU A 120 -0.76 8.33 -14.79
C LEU A 120 -1.35 8.39 -16.21
N GLU A 121 -0.51 8.35 -17.23
CA GLU A 121 -0.95 8.32 -18.63
C GLU A 121 -1.75 7.06 -18.95
N GLU A 122 -1.24 5.88 -18.57
CA GLU A 122 -1.95 4.61 -18.78
C GLU A 122 -3.21 4.51 -17.93
N PHE A 123 -3.17 5.01 -16.69
CA PHE A 123 -4.34 5.08 -15.82
C PHE A 123 -5.44 6.00 -16.40
N SER A 124 -5.06 7.16 -16.95
CA SER A 124 -6.00 8.08 -17.59
C SER A 124 -6.66 7.46 -18.84
N LYS A 125 -5.89 6.68 -19.62
CA LYS A 125 -6.42 5.94 -20.77
C LYS A 125 -7.38 4.82 -20.35
N ALA A 126 -7.15 4.18 -19.20
CA ALA A 126 -8.01 3.11 -18.69
C ALA A 126 -9.38 3.62 -18.23
N TYR A 127 -9.45 4.86 -17.72
CA TYR A 127 -10.68 5.47 -17.19
C TYR A 127 -10.94 6.86 -17.79
N PRO A 128 -11.19 6.98 -19.11
CA PRO A 128 -11.28 8.27 -19.81
C PRO A 128 -12.64 8.98 -19.63
N ASP A 129 -13.68 8.24 -19.24
CA ASP A 129 -15.07 8.70 -19.13
C ASP A 129 -15.36 9.52 -17.87
N ARG A 130 -14.34 9.71 -17.02
CA ARG A 130 -14.47 10.21 -15.66
C ARG A 130 -13.26 11.05 -15.25
N VAL A 131 -13.45 11.89 -14.24
CA VAL A 131 -12.34 12.61 -13.58
C VAL A 131 -11.86 11.76 -12.42
N ASN A 132 -10.65 11.23 -12.52
CA ASN A 132 -10.08 10.39 -11.48
C ASN A 132 -9.14 11.21 -10.57
N ILE A 133 -9.30 11.05 -9.27
CA ILE A 133 -8.47 11.68 -8.23
C ILE A 133 -7.64 10.59 -7.58
N LEU A 134 -6.32 10.82 -7.62
CA LEU A 134 -5.30 10.02 -6.97
C LEU A 134 -4.62 10.92 -5.91
N PRO A 135 -4.63 10.55 -4.63
CA PRO A 135 -3.99 11.29 -3.55
C PRO A 135 -2.46 11.13 -3.52
#